data_AF-A0A5C5UA23-F1
#
_entry.id   AF-A0A5C5UA23-F1
#
_cell.length_a   1.000
_cell.length_b   1.000
_cell.length_c   1.000
_cell.angle_alpha   90.00
_cell.angle_beta   90.00
_cell.angle_gamma   90.00
#
_symmetry.space_group_name_H-M   'P 1'
#
loop_
_entity.id
_entity.type
_entity.pdbx_description
1 polymer ?
#
loop_
_entity_poly.entity_id
_entity_poly.type
_entity_poly.pdbx_seq_one_letter_code
_entity_poly.pdbx_strand_id
1 'polypeptide(L)'
;MPPGTETPGLCMSYETFRFPPPLPPPVSDWIGALASRLTDSQAPGFDEALLAADPAEVDFALDPASVRISDENEGQWNTTYSASGELQVSAPGTGAQTVPVRYDVTIRNENATPQQLRSVNPFDPSTIPDRTRIEVYGRDYARTPLEASFRALADANDLASIEDLRLSLEMTADGELRVMTGSNRLFDAPRDGGPASLPSAREDFTRHTTMLEDPRGVDRASYSRMLLDGTVPDDTVRIAEDVEGNAVTGTVTEAGSGETNAVVWTLDDAGRPLSADAVLTWEPSSQGRDSDRIEGNAQSRFRVDNDMKGSGDDVGHLIAYRFVNGHGPVNMFPQESNFNQRVYAGMEQEWSDWLAEGMEVRIEIALAPADVQRPDQVRVDYEVIDPATGQAVYDPQLIVFDNQAGQVFDRIARKDMDDMIGTAS
;
A
#
# COMPACT_ATOMS: atom_id res chain seq x y z
N MET A 1 50.75 -9.18 -54.99
CA MET A 1 50.30 -10.13 -53.95
C MET A 1 49.99 -9.31 -52.69
N PRO A 2 48.77 -9.42 -52.14
CA PRO A 2 48.22 -8.65 -51.00
C PRO A 2 48.51 -9.38 -49.66
N PRO A 3 47.80 -9.15 -48.52
CA PRO A 3 47.00 -8.02 -47.97
C PRO A 3 47.58 -7.55 -46.59
N GLY A 4 47.17 -6.50 -45.87
CA GLY A 4 45.83 -6.03 -45.45
C GLY A 4 45.52 -6.53 -44.02
N THR A 5 45.39 -5.64 -43.03
CA THR A 5 44.73 -5.93 -41.73
C THR A 5 44.04 -4.67 -41.20
N GLU A 6 42.72 -4.68 -41.35
CA GLU A 6 41.74 -3.86 -40.66
C GLU A 6 41.70 -4.26 -39.17
N THR A 7 41.40 -3.30 -38.30
CA THR A 7 41.01 -3.55 -36.89
C THR A 7 39.49 -3.39 -36.79
N PRO A 8 38.77 -4.30 -36.10
CA PRO A 8 37.31 -4.35 -36.16
C PRO A 8 36.65 -3.37 -35.19
N GLY A 9 35.50 -2.85 -35.62
CA GLY A 9 34.57 -2.11 -34.77
C GLY A 9 33.95 -3.01 -33.70
N LEU A 10 33.86 -2.47 -32.48
CA LEU A 10 33.03 -3.02 -31.42
C LEU A 10 31.55 -2.82 -31.80
N CYS A 11 30.90 -3.87 -32.27
CA CYS A 11 29.45 -4.02 -32.12
C CYS A 11 29.18 -4.25 -30.63
N MET A 12 28.61 -3.26 -29.94
CA MET A 12 27.92 -3.48 -28.68
C MET A 12 26.57 -4.12 -29.00
N SER A 13 26.50 -5.44 -28.88
CA SER A 13 25.22 -6.14 -28.79
C SER A 13 24.63 -5.88 -27.40
N TYR A 14 23.46 -5.23 -27.36
CA TYR A 14 22.62 -5.27 -26.17
C TYR A 14 22.16 -6.72 -25.99
N GLU A 15 22.72 -7.42 -25.01
CA GLU A 15 22.13 -8.64 -24.50
C GLU A 15 20.88 -8.24 -23.73
N THR A 16 19.72 -8.52 -24.32
CA THR A 16 18.43 -8.50 -23.61
C THR A 16 18.49 -9.57 -22.53
N PHE A 17 18.49 -9.14 -21.27
CA PHE A 17 18.26 -10.03 -20.14
C PHE A 17 16.82 -10.54 -20.26
N ARG A 18 16.66 -11.77 -20.76
CA ARG A 18 15.36 -12.45 -20.74
C ARG A 18 15.04 -12.81 -19.30
N PHE A 19 13.87 -12.37 -18.83
CA PHE A 19 13.28 -12.77 -17.57
C PHE A 19 13.35 -14.31 -17.36
N PRO A 20 13.62 -14.78 -16.14
CA PRO A 20 13.28 -16.15 -15.77
C PRO A 20 11.74 -16.33 -15.88
N PRO A 21 11.26 -17.56 -16.13
CA PRO A 21 9.83 -17.85 -16.22
C PRO A 21 9.08 -17.38 -14.96
N PRO A 22 7.77 -17.08 -15.06
CA PRO A 22 6.98 -16.56 -13.95
C PRO A 22 7.16 -17.44 -12.71
N LEU A 23 7.44 -16.80 -11.58
CA LEU A 23 7.52 -17.48 -10.30
C LEU A 23 6.19 -18.20 -10.05
N PRO A 24 6.22 -19.44 -9.55
CA PRO A 24 4.99 -20.10 -9.11
C PRO A 24 4.30 -19.21 -8.06
N PRO A 25 2.96 -19.21 -7.99
CA PRO A 25 2.25 -18.46 -6.96
C PRO A 25 2.81 -18.87 -5.59
N PRO A 26 2.99 -17.91 -4.66
CA PRO A 26 3.47 -18.23 -3.33
C PRO A 26 2.59 -19.33 -2.75
N VAL A 27 3.21 -20.46 -2.41
CA VAL A 27 2.52 -21.55 -1.75
C VAL A 27 2.23 -21.04 -0.35
N SER A 28 1.00 -20.56 -0.12
CA SER A 28 0.57 -20.16 1.23
C SER A 28 0.85 -21.33 2.18
N ASP A 29 1.80 -21.17 3.09
CA ASP A 29 2.13 -22.19 4.09
C ASP A 29 1.13 -22.15 5.24
N TRP A 30 -0.16 -22.29 4.89
CA TRP A 30 -1.28 -22.35 5.81
C TRP A 30 -1.15 -23.53 6.79
N ILE A 31 -0.38 -24.55 6.41
CA ILE A 31 -0.08 -25.73 7.24
C ILE A 31 0.96 -25.38 8.32
N GLY A 32 1.98 -24.59 7.99
CA GLY A 32 2.90 -23.99 8.97
C GLY A 32 2.19 -23.09 9.98
N ALA A 33 1.28 -22.23 9.50
CA ALA A 33 0.44 -21.38 10.36
C ALA A 33 -0.50 -22.18 11.28
N LEU A 34 -1.04 -23.32 10.81
CA LEU A 34 -1.87 -24.22 11.62
C LEU A 34 -1.07 -24.94 12.71
N ALA A 35 0.20 -25.25 12.45
CA ALA A 35 1.09 -25.89 13.43
C ALA A 35 1.51 -24.92 14.54
N SER A 36 1.72 -23.64 14.23
CA SER A 36 2.00 -22.58 15.21
C SER A 36 0.79 -22.30 16.13
N ARG A 37 -0.45 -22.44 15.62
CA ARG A 37 -1.69 -22.33 16.41
C ARG A 37 -1.82 -23.37 17.54
N LEU A 38 -1.06 -24.46 17.52
CA LEU A 38 -1.20 -25.57 18.47
C LEU A 38 -0.21 -25.54 19.65
N THR A 39 0.75 -24.60 19.67
CA THR A 39 1.82 -24.63 20.70
C THR A 39 1.91 -23.38 21.59
N ASP A 40 1.10 -22.36 21.37
CA ASP A 40 0.98 -21.25 22.32
C ASP A 40 -0.25 -21.42 23.21
N SER A 41 -0.05 -21.36 24.52
CA SER A 41 -1.13 -21.35 25.51
C SER A 41 -2.18 -20.32 25.12
N GLN A 42 -3.44 -20.75 24.92
CA GLN A 42 -4.56 -19.94 24.43
C GLN A 42 -4.47 -18.48 24.86
N ALA A 43 -4.16 -17.60 23.90
CA ALA A 43 -4.43 -16.18 24.02
C ALA A 43 -5.83 -15.99 24.62
N PRO A 44 -6.05 -15.04 25.53
CA PRO A 44 -7.41 -14.56 25.77
C PRO A 44 -7.97 -14.09 24.42
N GLY A 45 -9.09 -14.68 24.02
CA GLY A 45 -9.87 -14.27 22.86
C GLY A 45 -11.29 -13.96 23.30
N PHE A 46 -12.10 -13.45 22.39
CA PHE A 46 -13.54 -13.38 22.62
C PHE A 46 -14.13 -14.78 22.83
N ASP A 47 -15.23 -14.85 23.58
CA ASP A 47 -15.97 -16.10 23.75
C ASP A 47 -16.40 -16.66 22.39
N GLU A 48 -16.40 -17.99 22.22
CA GLU A 48 -16.77 -18.64 20.96
C GLU A 48 -18.16 -18.20 20.44
N ALA A 49 -19.08 -17.86 21.34
CA ALA A 49 -20.40 -17.37 20.97
C ALA A 49 -20.37 -15.97 20.32
N LEU A 50 -19.44 -15.09 20.73
CA LEU A 50 -19.23 -13.80 20.09
C LEU A 50 -18.53 -13.96 18.75
N LEU A 51 -17.54 -14.85 18.65
CA LEU A 51 -16.85 -15.17 17.40
C LEU A 51 -17.78 -15.81 16.36
N ALA A 52 -18.79 -16.56 16.80
CA ALA A 52 -19.78 -17.19 15.94
C ALA A 52 -21.00 -16.30 15.63
N ALA A 53 -21.12 -15.11 16.24
CA ALA A 53 -22.20 -14.19 15.97
C ALA A 53 -22.08 -13.56 14.58
N ASP A 54 -23.18 -13.03 14.04
CA ASP A 54 -23.11 -12.20 12.83
C ASP A 54 -22.30 -10.93 13.15
N PRO A 55 -21.16 -10.67 12.48
CA PRO A 55 -20.34 -9.48 12.73
C PRO A 55 -21.09 -8.16 12.58
N ALA A 56 -22.17 -8.13 11.78
CA ALA A 56 -23.02 -6.95 11.64
C ALA A 56 -23.82 -6.64 12.92
N GLU A 57 -24.10 -7.66 13.74
CA GLU A 57 -24.86 -7.55 14.98
C GLU A 57 -23.98 -7.41 16.23
N VAL A 58 -22.66 -7.52 16.07
CA VAL A 58 -21.71 -7.27 17.17
C VAL A 58 -21.61 -5.77 17.43
N ASP A 59 -21.75 -5.41 18.70
CA ASP A 59 -21.66 -4.06 19.20
C ASP A 59 -20.40 -3.89 20.06
N PHE A 60 -19.63 -2.85 19.78
CA PHE A 60 -18.42 -2.45 20.50
C PHE A 60 -18.71 -1.14 21.24
N ALA A 61 -19.41 -1.21 22.36
CA ALA A 61 -19.90 -0.03 23.08
C ALA A 61 -18.87 0.47 24.10
N LEU A 62 -18.28 1.65 23.86
CA LEU A 62 -17.40 2.31 24.81
C LEU A 62 -18.24 2.97 25.92
N ASP A 63 -17.98 2.67 27.20
CA ASP A 63 -18.64 3.35 28.31
C ASP A 63 -18.05 4.76 28.52
N PRO A 64 -18.77 5.86 28.20
CA PRO A 64 -18.22 7.21 28.29
C PRO A 64 -17.90 7.63 29.75
N ALA A 65 -18.49 6.98 30.76
CA ALA A 65 -18.20 7.25 32.16
C ALA A 65 -16.85 6.63 32.60
N SER A 66 -16.44 5.55 31.94
CA SER A 66 -15.14 4.90 32.15
C SER A 66 -13.99 5.68 31.52
N VAL A 67 -14.25 6.44 30.45
CA VAL A 67 -13.21 7.10 29.65
C VAL A 67 -12.39 8.10 30.48
N ARG A 68 -11.07 8.02 30.34
CA ARG A 68 -10.08 8.94 30.88
C ARG A 68 -9.27 9.49 29.71
N ILE A 69 -9.16 10.81 29.68
CA ILE A 69 -8.36 11.55 28.69
C ILE A 69 -7.06 11.97 29.37
N SER A 70 -5.94 11.76 28.69
CA SER A 70 -4.61 12.24 29.10
C SER A 70 -3.89 12.90 27.93
N ASP A 71 -2.79 13.61 28.23
CA ASP A 71 -1.87 14.16 27.23
C ASP A 71 -2.55 15.06 26.18
N GLU A 72 -3.64 15.72 26.60
CA GLU A 72 -4.40 16.63 25.75
C GLU A 72 -3.54 17.85 25.40
N ASN A 73 -3.43 18.11 24.10
CA ASN A 73 -2.68 19.22 23.55
C ASN A 73 -3.43 19.83 22.37
N GLU A 74 -3.83 21.09 22.51
CA GLU A 74 -4.51 21.85 21.47
C GLU A 74 -3.50 22.59 20.59
N GLY A 75 -3.46 22.25 19.31
CA GLY A 75 -2.68 22.93 18.29
C GLY A 75 -3.49 23.98 17.52
N GLN A 76 -2.89 24.55 16.46
CA GLN A 76 -3.55 25.56 15.63
C GLN A 76 -4.85 25.03 14.97
N TRP A 77 -4.87 23.74 14.60
CA TRP A 77 -5.94 23.15 13.79
C TRP A 77 -6.55 21.89 14.41
N ASN A 78 -5.78 21.18 15.22
CA ASN A 78 -6.13 19.87 15.75
C ASN A 78 -5.82 19.80 17.25
N THR A 79 -6.65 19.05 17.97
CA THR A 79 -6.40 18.61 19.34
C THR A 79 -5.91 17.16 19.29
N THR A 80 -4.82 16.89 20.00
CA THR A 80 -4.31 15.53 20.20
C THR A 80 -4.51 15.09 21.64
N TYR A 81 -4.86 13.84 21.88
CA TYR A 81 -5.01 13.29 23.23
C TYR A 81 -4.87 11.77 23.23
N SER A 82 -4.56 11.19 24.38
CA SER A 82 -4.70 9.75 24.62
C SER A 82 -5.99 9.48 25.38
N ALA A 83 -6.66 8.38 25.06
CA ALA A 83 -7.84 7.92 25.77
C ALA A 83 -7.64 6.48 26.28
N SER A 84 -8.23 6.19 27.43
CA SER A 84 -8.37 4.85 27.96
C SER A 84 -9.75 4.66 28.60
N GLY A 85 -10.32 3.46 28.53
CA GLY A 85 -11.64 3.18 29.11
C GLY A 85 -11.99 1.69 29.04
N GLU A 86 -13.27 1.39 29.29
CA GLU A 86 -13.84 0.05 29.23
C GLU A 86 -14.79 -0.04 28.03
N LEU A 87 -14.51 -1.01 27.16
CA LEU A 87 -15.32 -1.36 26.00
C LEU A 87 -16.17 -2.59 26.35
N GLN A 88 -17.48 -2.54 26.09
CA GLN A 88 -18.36 -3.70 26.16
C GLN A 88 -18.54 -4.26 24.75
N VAL A 89 -18.17 -5.52 24.56
CA VAL A 89 -18.39 -6.25 23.30
C VAL A 89 -19.52 -7.23 23.51
N SER A 90 -20.57 -7.14 22.69
CA SER A 90 -21.77 -7.96 22.84
C SER A 90 -22.44 -8.25 21.50
N ALA A 91 -23.20 -9.35 21.45
CA ALA A 91 -24.06 -9.70 20.32
C ALA A 91 -25.39 -10.29 20.82
N PRO A 92 -26.46 -10.30 20.01
CA PRO A 92 -27.74 -10.88 20.39
C PRO A 92 -27.62 -12.32 20.92
N GLY A 93 -28.10 -12.56 22.13
CA GLY A 93 -28.08 -13.88 22.76
C GLY A 93 -26.72 -14.31 23.35
N THR A 94 -25.71 -13.45 23.30
CA THR A 94 -24.38 -13.69 23.91
C THR A 94 -24.18 -12.85 25.18
N GLY A 95 -23.29 -13.28 26.07
CA GLY A 95 -22.88 -12.47 27.21
C GLY A 95 -21.96 -11.34 26.75
N ALA A 96 -22.12 -10.14 27.31
CA ALA A 96 -21.19 -9.04 27.06
C ALA A 96 -19.83 -9.34 27.72
N GLN A 97 -18.75 -9.05 27.00
CA GLN A 97 -17.38 -9.11 27.51
C GLN A 97 -16.81 -7.70 27.64
N THR A 98 -16.15 -7.43 28.76
CA THR A 98 -15.50 -6.14 29.02
C THR A 98 -14.04 -6.20 28.60
N VAL A 99 -13.60 -5.21 27.83
CA VAL A 99 -12.24 -5.09 27.31
C VAL A 99 -11.68 -3.72 27.69
N PRO A 100 -10.56 -3.64 28.42
CA PRO A 100 -9.88 -2.37 28.63
C PRO A 100 -9.27 -1.91 27.30
N VAL A 101 -9.44 -0.64 26.95
CA VAL A 101 -8.96 -0.07 25.68
C VAL A 101 -8.06 1.13 25.93
N ARG A 102 -7.10 1.33 25.03
CA ARG A 102 -6.23 2.51 24.96
C ARG A 102 -5.92 2.87 23.51
N TYR A 103 -5.96 4.16 23.20
CA TYR A 103 -5.69 4.68 21.86
C TYR A 103 -5.33 6.17 21.90
N ASP A 104 -4.64 6.63 20.87
CA ASP A 104 -4.30 8.05 20.68
C ASP A 104 -5.16 8.64 19.57
N VAL A 105 -5.62 9.88 19.74
CA VAL A 105 -6.52 10.55 18.80
C VAL A 105 -5.93 11.89 18.37
N THR A 106 -6.06 12.21 17.09
CA THR A 106 -5.90 13.55 16.52
C THR A 106 -7.22 13.95 15.88
N ILE A 107 -7.87 14.98 16.40
CA ILE A 107 -9.19 15.45 15.97
C ILE A 107 -9.16 16.94 15.62
N ARG A 108 -9.96 17.38 14.65
CA ARG A 108 -10.10 18.81 14.30
C ARG A 108 -10.63 19.60 15.50
N ASN A 109 -10.11 20.81 15.72
CA ASN A 109 -10.53 21.68 16.85
C ASN A 109 -12.05 21.94 16.86
N GLU A 110 -12.66 22.05 15.68
CA GLU A 110 -14.11 22.24 15.53
C GLU A 110 -14.96 21.06 16.04
N ASN A 111 -14.36 19.86 16.11
CA ASN A 111 -14.98 18.64 16.63
C ASN A 111 -14.52 18.32 18.08
N ALA A 112 -13.52 19.02 18.61
CA ALA A 112 -12.85 18.69 19.88
C ALA A 112 -13.62 19.14 21.15
N THR A 113 -14.93 18.88 21.24
CA THR A 113 -15.69 19.18 22.46
C THR A 113 -15.41 18.14 23.55
N PRO A 114 -15.46 18.48 24.85
CA PRO A 114 -15.20 17.52 25.93
C PRO A 114 -16.11 16.27 25.90
N GLN A 115 -17.32 16.41 25.36
CA GLN A 115 -18.22 15.28 25.13
C GLN A 115 -17.73 14.41 23.97
N GLN A 116 -17.35 15.03 22.85
CA GLN A 116 -16.85 14.31 21.68
C GLN A 116 -15.55 13.56 22.00
N LEU A 117 -14.62 14.17 22.75
CA LEU A 117 -13.35 13.51 23.11
C LEU A 117 -13.58 12.18 23.85
N ARG A 118 -14.67 12.09 24.63
CA ARG A 118 -15.06 10.89 25.40
C ARG A 118 -15.93 9.91 24.62
N SER A 119 -16.47 10.30 23.46
CA SER A 119 -17.31 9.44 22.64
C SER A 119 -16.58 8.81 21.47
N VAL A 120 -15.44 9.36 21.03
CA VAL A 120 -14.61 8.75 19.98
C VAL A 120 -14.24 7.33 20.40
N ASN A 121 -14.55 6.35 19.56
CA ASN A 121 -14.28 4.94 19.79
C ASN A 121 -13.72 4.33 18.49
N PRO A 122 -12.45 3.90 18.45
CA PRO A 122 -11.90 3.28 17.24
C PRO A 122 -12.62 2.00 16.85
N PHE A 123 -13.31 1.33 17.79
CA PHE A 123 -14.01 0.08 17.54
C PHE A 123 -15.43 0.26 16.99
N ASP A 124 -15.90 1.51 16.87
CA ASP A 124 -17.18 1.86 16.25
C ASP A 124 -17.02 3.11 15.36
N PRO A 125 -16.93 2.93 14.02
CA PRO A 125 -16.76 4.04 13.08
C PRO A 125 -17.86 5.11 13.11
N SER A 126 -19.05 4.78 13.64
CA SER A 126 -20.13 5.75 13.78
C SER A 126 -19.82 6.87 14.78
N THR A 127 -18.84 6.64 15.66
CA THR A 127 -18.41 7.60 16.68
C THR A 127 -17.25 8.50 16.23
N ILE A 128 -16.62 8.18 15.10
CA ILE A 128 -15.41 8.85 14.60
C ILE A 128 -15.82 10.02 13.70
N PRO A 129 -15.53 11.28 14.09
CA PRO A 129 -15.82 12.43 13.25
C PRO A 129 -14.93 12.47 12.02
N ASP A 130 -15.39 13.14 10.97
CA ASP A 130 -14.61 13.34 9.75
C ASP A 130 -13.28 14.06 10.05
N ARG A 131 -12.24 13.73 9.29
CA ARG A 131 -10.86 14.22 9.50
C ARG A 131 -10.29 13.91 10.89
N THR A 132 -10.66 12.75 11.45
CA THR A 132 -10.12 12.24 12.72
C THR A 132 -9.15 11.10 12.43
N ARG A 133 -8.01 11.11 13.11
CA ARG A 133 -7.05 10.02 13.10
C ARG A 133 -6.98 9.36 14.47
N ILE A 134 -6.94 8.05 14.50
CA ILE A 134 -6.81 7.26 15.73
C ILE A 134 -5.69 6.24 15.55
N GLU A 135 -4.80 6.15 16.53
CA GLU A 135 -3.70 5.19 16.56
C GLU A 135 -3.96 4.20 17.70
N VAL A 136 -3.94 2.91 17.38
CA VAL A 136 -4.17 1.80 18.32
C VAL A 136 -2.93 0.91 18.29
N TYR A 137 -2.32 0.67 19.46
CA TYR A 137 -1.07 -0.08 19.57
C TYR A 137 -1.32 -1.48 20.12
N GLY A 138 -0.85 -2.52 19.43
CA GLY A 138 -1.12 -3.90 19.83
C GLY A 138 -0.60 -4.26 21.23
N ARG A 139 0.51 -3.65 21.67
CA ARG A 139 1.04 -3.80 23.04
C ARG A 139 0.01 -3.51 24.15
N ASP A 140 -0.97 -2.64 23.90
CA ASP A 140 -1.97 -2.27 24.90
C ASP A 140 -3.07 -3.33 25.07
N TYR A 141 -3.12 -4.31 24.15
CA TYR A 141 -4.16 -5.35 24.09
C TYR A 141 -3.63 -6.74 24.47
N ALA A 142 -2.36 -6.85 24.85
CA ALA A 142 -1.82 -8.06 25.44
C ALA A 142 -2.60 -8.42 26.73
N ARG A 143 -2.99 -9.68 26.86
CA ARG A 143 -3.81 -10.25 27.92
C ARG A 143 -5.25 -9.72 27.99
N THR A 144 -5.78 -9.23 26.87
CA THR A 144 -7.20 -8.82 26.74
C THR A 144 -7.92 -9.72 25.74
N PRO A 145 -9.26 -9.74 25.70
CA PRO A 145 -10.00 -10.49 24.67
C PRO A 145 -9.66 -10.13 23.20
N LEU A 146 -9.09 -8.93 22.96
CA LEU A 146 -8.60 -8.52 21.64
C LEU A 146 -7.22 -9.11 21.27
N GLU A 147 -6.52 -9.76 22.20
CA GLU A 147 -5.16 -10.27 21.93
C GLU A 147 -5.11 -11.24 20.75
N ALA A 148 -6.12 -12.11 20.62
CA ALA A 148 -6.21 -13.05 19.51
C ALA A 148 -6.33 -12.37 18.14
N SER A 149 -7.19 -11.34 18.00
CA SER A 149 -7.35 -10.62 16.73
C SER A 149 -6.12 -9.78 16.40
N PHE A 150 -5.51 -9.12 17.39
CA PHE A 150 -4.26 -8.39 17.18
C PHE A 150 -3.10 -9.32 16.82
N ARG A 151 -3.06 -10.56 17.34
CA ARG A 151 -2.07 -11.57 16.91
C ARG A 151 -2.26 -11.96 15.46
N ALA A 152 -3.50 -12.23 15.04
CA ALA A 152 -3.80 -12.54 13.64
C ALA A 152 -3.42 -11.37 12.70
N LEU A 153 -3.65 -10.12 13.11
CA LEU A 153 -3.19 -8.95 12.35
C LEU A 153 -1.66 -8.81 12.34
N ALA A 154 -0.97 -9.14 13.44
CA ALA A 154 0.48 -9.13 13.50
C ALA A 154 1.07 -10.19 12.56
N ASP A 155 0.54 -11.41 12.58
CA ASP A 155 0.91 -12.50 11.68
C ASP A 155 0.70 -12.11 10.22
N ALA A 156 -0.44 -11.49 9.89
CA ALA A 156 -0.71 -11.01 8.53
C ALA A 156 0.32 -9.98 8.05
N ASN A 157 0.88 -9.17 8.96
CA ASN A 157 1.91 -8.18 8.68
C ASN A 157 3.35 -8.71 8.88
N ASP A 158 3.53 -10.03 8.95
CA ASP A 158 4.84 -10.68 9.13
C ASP A 158 5.57 -10.23 10.42
N LEU A 159 4.81 -9.87 11.46
CA LEU A 159 5.33 -9.43 12.75
C LEU A 159 5.34 -10.56 13.76
N ALA A 160 6.46 -10.73 14.48
CA ALA A 160 6.59 -11.76 15.50
C ALA A 160 5.80 -11.48 16.79
N SER A 161 5.34 -10.24 16.99
CA SER A 161 4.67 -9.81 18.23
C SER A 161 3.66 -8.71 17.98
N ILE A 162 2.54 -8.75 18.72
CA ILE A 162 1.57 -7.66 18.78
C ILE A 162 2.17 -6.38 19.37
N GLU A 163 3.29 -6.47 20.10
CA GLU A 163 3.96 -5.28 20.63
C GLU A 163 4.45 -4.35 19.52
N ASP A 164 4.77 -4.92 18.36
CA ASP A 164 5.25 -4.21 17.19
C ASP A 164 4.11 -3.79 16.25
N LEU A 165 2.89 -4.31 16.43
CA LEU A 165 1.75 -4.00 15.58
C LEU A 165 1.14 -2.63 15.92
N ARG A 166 0.78 -1.88 14.87
CA ARG A 166 -0.10 -0.71 14.94
C ARG A 166 -1.29 -0.87 14.01
N LEU A 167 -2.44 -0.38 14.47
CA LEU A 167 -3.62 -0.11 13.68
C LEU A 167 -3.84 1.41 13.63
N SER A 168 -3.72 2.00 12.44
CA SER A 168 -3.92 3.43 12.18
C SER A 168 -5.24 3.62 11.44
N LEU A 169 -6.15 4.39 12.03
CA LEU A 169 -7.46 4.71 11.46
C LEU A 169 -7.47 6.17 11.04
N GLU A 170 -7.91 6.47 9.82
CA GLU A 170 -8.09 7.83 9.34
C GLU A 170 -9.44 7.98 8.66
N MET A 171 -10.35 8.71 9.32
CA MET A 171 -11.63 9.10 8.76
C MET A 171 -11.41 10.28 7.80
N THR A 172 -11.77 10.11 6.53
CA THR A 172 -11.59 11.14 5.50
C THR A 172 -12.56 12.30 5.69
N ALA A 173 -12.46 13.31 4.82
CA ALA A 173 -13.41 14.42 4.79
C ALA A 173 -14.81 14.00 4.33
N ASP A 174 -14.90 12.90 3.59
CA ASP A 174 -16.13 12.41 2.95
C ASP A 174 -16.78 11.27 3.76
N GLY A 175 -16.18 10.91 4.91
CA GLY A 175 -16.71 9.90 5.83
C GLY A 175 -16.29 8.46 5.51
N GLU A 176 -15.36 8.27 4.58
CA GLU A 176 -14.69 6.99 4.33
C GLU A 176 -13.66 6.74 5.44
N LEU A 177 -13.42 5.47 5.79
CA LEU A 177 -12.45 5.09 6.81
C LEU A 177 -11.30 4.32 6.19
N ARG A 178 -10.11 4.92 6.21
CA ARG A 178 -8.86 4.22 5.92
C ARG A 178 -8.39 3.49 7.16
N VAL A 179 -8.16 2.18 7.03
CA VAL A 179 -7.60 1.34 8.08
C VAL A 179 -6.26 0.80 7.61
N MET A 180 -5.18 1.13 8.31
CA MET A 180 -3.85 0.60 8.04
C MET A 180 -3.37 -0.27 9.19
N THR A 181 -2.77 -1.42 8.88
CA THR A 181 -1.99 -2.21 9.84
C THR A 181 -0.56 -2.40 9.36
N GLY A 182 0.37 -2.51 10.30
CA GLY A 182 1.79 -2.70 10.02
C GLY A 182 2.65 -2.47 11.27
N SER A 183 3.97 -2.50 11.10
CA SER A 183 4.89 -2.28 12.22
C SER A 183 4.79 -0.85 12.78
N ASN A 184 5.01 -0.65 14.07
CA ASN A 184 5.06 0.66 14.71
C ASN A 184 6.04 1.62 14.01
N ARG A 185 7.19 1.07 13.61
CA ARG A 185 8.29 1.79 12.96
C ARG A 185 7.83 2.43 11.65
N LEU A 186 6.98 1.74 10.89
CA LEU A 186 6.40 2.24 9.65
C LEU A 186 5.66 3.57 9.83
N PHE A 187 4.99 3.74 10.97
CA PHE A 187 4.14 4.92 11.23
C PHE A 187 4.87 6.04 11.98
N ASP A 188 5.74 5.69 12.94
CA ASP A 188 6.49 6.63 13.78
C ASP A 188 7.66 7.26 13.02
N ALA A 189 8.41 6.40 12.33
CA ALA A 189 9.64 6.75 11.66
C ALA A 189 9.66 6.10 10.28
N PRO A 190 8.74 6.46 9.35
CA PRO A 190 8.72 5.93 7.99
C PRO A 190 10.03 6.16 7.22
N ARG A 191 10.94 6.98 7.77
CA ARG A 191 12.26 7.32 7.22
C ARG A 191 13.40 6.46 7.75
N ASP A 192 13.20 5.75 8.85
CA ASP A 192 14.19 4.86 9.43
C ASP A 192 13.77 3.46 9.02
N GLY A 193 14.33 2.88 7.95
CA GLY A 193 13.95 1.55 7.46
C GLY A 193 12.67 1.49 6.62
N GLY A 194 11.74 2.43 6.77
CA GLY A 194 10.44 2.37 6.09
C GLY A 194 10.40 2.88 4.63
N PRO A 195 9.20 3.03 4.04
CA PRO A 195 9.03 3.40 2.63
C PRO A 195 9.52 4.80 2.28
N ALA A 196 9.61 5.70 3.27
CA ALA A 196 10.12 7.05 3.08
C ALA A 196 11.62 7.16 3.41
N SER A 197 12.30 6.03 3.70
CA SER A 197 13.75 6.00 3.90
C SER A 197 14.49 6.19 2.59
N LEU A 198 15.75 6.65 2.69
CA LEU A 198 16.67 6.56 1.57
C LEU A 198 16.96 5.08 1.29
N PRO A 199 17.15 4.67 0.03
CA PRO A 199 17.17 3.24 -0.24
C PRO A 199 18.31 2.46 0.43
N SER A 200 19.45 3.09 0.69
CA SER A 200 20.57 2.47 1.43
C SER A 200 20.28 2.19 2.91
N ALA A 201 19.20 2.74 3.46
CA ALA A 201 18.75 2.55 4.83
C ALA A 201 17.38 1.86 4.90
N ARG A 202 16.93 1.29 3.78
CA ARG A 202 15.62 0.67 3.64
C ARG A 202 15.65 -0.77 4.16
N GLU A 203 14.58 -1.17 4.79
CA GLU A 203 14.40 -2.50 5.36
C GLU A 203 13.07 -3.06 4.84
N ASP A 204 12.95 -4.39 4.86
CA ASP A 204 11.72 -5.09 4.53
C ASP A 204 10.56 -4.60 5.40
N PHE A 205 9.39 -4.48 4.80
CA PHE A 205 8.18 -4.20 5.55
C PHE A 205 6.96 -4.83 4.88
N THR A 206 5.94 -5.07 5.69
CA THR A 206 4.59 -5.38 5.26
C THR A 206 3.61 -4.36 5.84
N ARG A 207 2.65 -3.94 5.02
CA ARG A 207 1.54 -3.05 5.41
C ARG A 207 0.26 -3.57 4.76
N HIS A 208 -0.83 -3.60 5.52
CA HIS A 208 -2.17 -3.76 4.96
C HIS A 208 -2.91 -2.45 5.01
N THR A 209 -3.65 -2.13 3.94
CA THR A 209 -4.51 -0.95 3.88
C THR A 209 -5.88 -1.35 3.35
N THR A 210 -6.92 -1.03 4.11
CA THR A 210 -8.30 -1.18 3.69
C THR A 210 -8.93 0.21 3.58
N MET A 211 -9.73 0.43 2.55
CA MET A 211 -10.57 1.63 2.44
C MET A 211 -12.03 1.22 2.58
N LEU A 212 -12.68 1.64 3.66
CA LEU A 212 -14.11 1.40 3.86
C LEU A 212 -14.87 2.62 3.35
N GLU A 213 -15.65 2.47 2.29
CA GLU A 213 -16.42 3.55 1.68
C GLU A 213 -17.62 3.96 2.54
N ASP A 214 -18.30 2.98 3.13
CA ASP A 214 -19.41 3.15 4.05
C ASP A 214 -19.16 2.37 5.36
N PRO A 215 -18.20 2.85 6.19
CA PRO A 215 -17.81 2.17 7.44
C PRO A 215 -18.93 2.16 8.49
N ARG A 216 -19.98 2.97 8.30
CA ARG A 216 -21.12 3.10 9.20
C ARG A 216 -22.32 2.26 8.75
N GLY A 217 -22.30 1.77 7.51
CA GLY A 217 -23.34 0.95 6.90
C GLY A 217 -22.78 -0.38 6.41
N VAL A 218 -22.65 -0.54 5.09
CA VAL A 218 -22.40 -1.86 4.47
C VAL A 218 -21.05 -2.48 4.86
N ASP A 219 -20.03 -1.67 5.15
CA ASP A 219 -18.68 -2.16 5.46
C ASP A 219 -18.48 -2.49 6.94
N ARG A 220 -19.44 -2.11 7.80
CA ARG A 220 -19.36 -2.31 9.26
C ARG A 220 -19.11 -3.78 9.62
N ALA A 221 -19.75 -4.72 8.93
CA ALA A 221 -19.62 -6.14 9.25
C ALA A 221 -18.19 -6.67 9.03
N SER A 222 -17.54 -6.29 7.94
CA SER A 222 -16.16 -6.67 7.65
C SER A 222 -15.18 -6.02 8.64
N TYR A 223 -15.43 -4.76 9.01
CA TYR A 223 -14.67 -4.08 10.06
C TYR A 223 -14.81 -4.77 11.43
N SER A 224 -16.05 -5.11 11.84
CA SER A 224 -16.30 -5.86 13.08
C SER A 224 -15.61 -7.23 13.07
N ARG A 225 -15.61 -7.95 11.95
CA ARG A 225 -14.93 -9.24 11.82
C ARG A 225 -13.42 -9.10 12.06
N MET A 226 -12.80 -8.11 11.41
CA MET A 226 -11.38 -7.79 11.63
C MET A 226 -11.07 -7.52 13.10
N LEU A 227 -11.94 -6.83 13.83
CA LEU A 227 -11.75 -6.59 15.26
C LEU A 227 -11.94 -7.85 16.12
N LEU A 228 -12.84 -8.76 15.73
CA LEU A 228 -13.15 -9.99 16.45
C LEU A 228 -12.07 -11.06 16.31
N ASP A 229 -11.59 -11.30 15.09
CA ASP A 229 -10.71 -12.44 14.79
C ASP A 229 -9.46 -12.09 13.97
N GLY A 230 -9.30 -10.82 13.58
CA GLY A 230 -8.18 -10.34 12.78
C GLY A 230 -8.29 -10.61 11.28
N THR A 231 -9.41 -11.15 10.80
CA THR A 231 -9.65 -11.33 9.36
C THR A 231 -9.86 -9.97 8.71
N VAL A 232 -8.89 -9.55 7.91
CA VAL A 232 -8.99 -8.30 7.14
C VAL A 232 -10.09 -8.41 6.07
N PRO A 233 -10.74 -7.29 5.69
CA PRO A 233 -11.68 -7.27 4.56
C PRO A 233 -11.04 -7.74 3.25
N ASP A 234 -11.82 -8.37 2.37
CA ASP A 234 -11.33 -8.99 1.12
C ASP A 234 -10.64 -7.97 0.18
N ASP A 235 -11.12 -6.73 0.14
CA ASP A 235 -10.57 -5.61 -0.62
C ASP A 235 -9.32 -4.97 0.02
N THR A 236 -8.80 -5.56 1.10
CA THR A 236 -7.58 -5.08 1.73
C THR A 236 -6.38 -5.27 0.82
N VAL A 237 -5.63 -4.20 0.62
CA VAL A 237 -4.39 -4.21 -0.15
C VAL A 237 -3.21 -4.45 0.78
N ARG A 238 -2.53 -5.59 0.61
CA ARG A 238 -1.24 -5.90 1.23
C ARG A 238 -0.12 -5.35 0.34
N ILE A 239 0.76 -4.55 0.92
CA ILE A 239 2.01 -4.11 0.31
C ILE A 239 3.14 -4.74 1.11
N ALA A 240 4.05 -5.42 0.43
CA ALA A 240 5.25 -5.97 1.00
C ALA A 240 6.48 -5.54 0.21
N GLU A 241 7.62 -5.41 0.88
CA GLU A 241 8.92 -5.19 0.26
C GLU A 241 9.97 -6.17 0.77
N ASP A 242 10.82 -6.59 -0.16
CA ASP A 242 12.05 -7.34 0.09
C ASP A 242 13.24 -6.56 -0.48
N VAL A 243 14.21 -6.24 0.37
CA VAL A 243 15.34 -5.35 0.06
C VAL A 243 16.64 -6.16 -0.05
N GLU A 244 17.17 -6.28 -1.26
CA GLU A 244 18.41 -7.01 -1.56
C GLU A 244 19.46 -6.09 -2.21
N GLY A 245 20.34 -5.52 -1.39
CA GLY A 245 21.42 -4.65 -1.87
C GLY A 245 20.86 -3.38 -2.52
N ASN A 246 21.05 -3.24 -3.83
CA ASN A 246 20.53 -2.11 -4.61
C ASN A 246 19.22 -2.45 -5.36
N ALA A 247 18.61 -3.59 -5.06
CA ALA A 247 17.31 -3.98 -5.60
C ALA A 247 16.25 -3.98 -4.50
N VAL A 248 15.06 -3.49 -4.82
CA VAL A 248 13.88 -3.55 -3.95
C VAL A 248 12.75 -4.22 -4.71
N THR A 249 12.24 -5.32 -4.19
CA THR A 249 11.09 -6.03 -4.76
C THR A 249 9.84 -5.66 -4.00
N GLY A 250 8.93 -4.92 -4.63
CA GLY A 250 7.60 -4.63 -4.11
C GLY A 250 6.57 -5.63 -4.60
N THR A 251 5.74 -6.10 -3.69
CA THR A 251 4.58 -6.95 -3.99
C THR A 251 3.31 -6.29 -3.47
N VAL A 252 2.29 -6.18 -4.32
CA VAL A 252 0.99 -5.60 -3.98
C VAL A 252 -0.11 -6.60 -4.27
N THR A 253 -0.76 -7.08 -3.21
CA THR A 253 -1.70 -8.20 -3.25
C THR A 253 -3.06 -7.82 -2.68
N GLU A 254 -4.15 -8.18 -3.34
CA GLU A 254 -5.49 -8.09 -2.76
C GLU A 254 -5.74 -9.30 -1.84
N ALA A 255 -6.21 -9.07 -0.62
CA ALA A 255 -6.38 -10.12 0.38
C ALA A 255 -7.38 -11.20 -0.03
N GLY A 256 -8.48 -10.81 -0.70
CA GLY A 256 -9.58 -11.69 -1.07
C GLY A 256 -9.30 -12.54 -2.31
N SER A 257 -8.95 -11.90 -3.43
CA SER A 257 -8.68 -12.61 -4.69
C SER A 257 -7.29 -13.25 -4.74
N GLY A 258 -6.32 -12.68 -4.02
CA GLY A 258 -4.90 -13.03 -4.13
C GLY A 258 -4.22 -12.48 -5.39
N GLU A 259 -4.91 -11.68 -6.20
CA GLU A 259 -4.31 -11.00 -7.35
C GLU A 259 -3.10 -10.17 -6.89
N THR A 260 -2.02 -10.18 -7.68
CA THR A 260 -0.74 -9.65 -7.25
C THR A 260 -0.03 -8.89 -8.37
N ASN A 261 0.42 -7.68 -8.05
CA ASN A 261 1.39 -6.94 -8.84
C ASN A 261 2.76 -7.10 -8.20
N ALA A 262 3.79 -7.25 -9.02
CA ALA A 262 5.18 -7.31 -8.56
C ALA A 262 6.02 -6.28 -9.32
N VAL A 263 6.89 -5.57 -8.61
CA VAL A 263 7.83 -4.63 -9.21
C VAL A 263 9.21 -4.80 -8.58
N VAL A 264 10.26 -4.86 -9.39
CA VAL A 264 11.65 -4.79 -8.93
C VAL A 264 12.21 -3.43 -9.33
N TRP A 265 12.54 -2.61 -8.35
CA TRP A 265 13.29 -1.37 -8.57
C TRP A 265 14.78 -1.65 -8.44
N THR A 266 15.55 -1.28 -9.46
CA THR A 266 17.02 -1.29 -9.40
C THR A 266 17.52 0.12 -9.17
N LEU A 267 18.50 0.25 -8.28
CA LEU A 267 19.01 1.53 -7.80
C LEU A 267 20.50 1.66 -8.07
N ASP A 268 20.99 2.90 -8.14
CA ASP A 268 22.42 3.18 -8.16
C ASP A 268 23.04 3.18 -6.76
N ASP A 269 24.36 3.35 -6.69
CA ASP A 269 25.12 3.39 -5.42
C ASP A 269 24.73 4.57 -4.51
N ALA A 270 24.06 5.59 -5.05
CA ALA A 270 23.50 6.71 -4.28
C ALA A 270 22.05 6.46 -3.84
N GLY A 271 21.47 5.31 -4.20
CA GLY A 271 20.08 4.97 -3.94
C GLY A 271 19.08 5.74 -4.81
N ARG A 272 19.47 6.17 -6.01
CA ARG A 272 18.53 6.74 -7.00
C ARG A 272 18.01 5.62 -7.89
N PRO A 273 16.73 5.65 -8.29
CA PRO A 273 16.22 4.67 -9.23
C PRO A 273 16.95 4.72 -10.58
N LEU A 274 17.26 3.55 -11.11
CA LEU A 274 17.80 3.33 -12.46
C LEU A 274 16.75 2.68 -13.36
N SER A 275 16.03 1.68 -12.84
CA SER A 275 14.99 0.97 -13.58
C SER A 275 13.88 0.44 -12.67
N ALA A 276 12.76 0.07 -13.30
CA ALA A 276 11.70 -0.72 -12.70
C ALA A 276 11.25 -1.81 -13.68
N ASP A 277 11.19 -3.04 -13.18
CA ASP A 277 10.67 -4.21 -13.89
C ASP A 277 9.37 -4.64 -13.21
N ALA A 278 8.23 -4.51 -13.90
CA ALA A 278 6.91 -4.73 -13.33
C ALA A 278 6.11 -5.81 -14.06
N VAL A 279 5.35 -6.59 -13.29
CA VAL A 279 4.28 -7.46 -13.78
C VAL A 279 2.99 -7.02 -13.10
N LEU A 280 2.06 -6.52 -13.89
CA LEU A 280 0.76 -6.05 -13.43
C LEU A 280 -0.33 -7.03 -13.88
N THR A 281 -1.17 -7.45 -12.93
CA THR A 281 -2.30 -8.36 -13.17
C THR A 281 -3.63 -7.78 -12.69
N TRP A 282 -3.60 -6.74 -11.87
CA TRP A 282 -4.79 -6.08 -11.34
C TRP A 282 -4.52 -4.61 -11.01
N GLU A 283 -5.57 -3.86 -10.67
CA GLU A 283 -5.47 -2.45 -10.28
C GLU A 283 -6.03 -2.21 -8.87
N PRO A 284 -5.16 -2.02 -7.86
CA PRO A 284 -5.56 -1.69 -6.49
C PRO A 284 -6.39 -0.42 -6.27
N SER A 285 -6.53 0.46 -7.28
CA SER A 285 -7.12 1.80 -7.20
C SER A 285 -6.20 2.91 -6.69
N SER A 286 -6.53 4.16 -7.03
CA SER A 286 -5.93 5.38 -6.45
C SER A 286 -6.74 5.94 -5.26
N GLN A 287 -7.81 5.27 -4.85
CA GLN A 287 -8.70 5.76 -3.80
C GLN A 287 -7.96 5.97 -2.48
N GLY A 288 -8.23 7.11 -1.86
CA GLY A 288 -7.57 7.56 -0.63
C GLY A 288 -6.07 7.85 -0.75
N ARG A 289 -5.48 7.92 -1.95
CA ARG A 289 -4.07 8.37 -2.12
C ARG A 289 -3.80 9.67 -1.36
N ASP A 290 -4.74 10.60 -1.36
CA ASP A 290 -4.63 11.90 -0.67
C ASP A 290 -4.53 11.78 0.86
N SER A 291 -5.05 10.68 1.43
CA SER A 291 -4.92 10.34 2.85
C SER A 291 -3.78 9.36 3.14
N ASP A 292 -3.00 8.91 2.14
CA ASP A 292 -1.75 8.17 2.39
C ASP A 292 -0.65 9.11 2.86
N ARG A 293 -0.58 9.29 4.19
CA ARG A 293 0.45 10.11 4.83
C ARG A 293 1.86 9.57 4.64
N ILE A 294 2.06 8.25 4.52
CA ILE A 294 3.39 7.67 4.38
C ILE A 294 3.97 8.08 3.02
N GLU A 295 3.20 7.85 1.96
CA GLU A 295 3.54 8.23 0.59
C GLU A 295 3.59 9.77 0.42
N GLY A 296 2.64 10.50 0.99
CA GLY A 296 2.63 11.97 0.95
C GLY A 296 3.87 12.59 1.61
N ASN A 297 4.33 12.03 2.74
CA ASN A 297 5.57 12.45 3.38
C ASN A 297 6.80 12.10 2.55
N ALA A 298 6.82 10.92 1.92
CA ALA A 298 7.90 10.50 1.03
C ALA A 298 8.03 11.48 -0.15
N GLN A 299 6.93 11.79 -0.85
CA GLN A 299 6.95 12.73 -1.97
C GLN A 299 7.33 14.16 -1.54
N SER A 300 6.85 14.63 -0.39
CA SER A 300 7.22 15.96 0.12
C SER A 300 8.72 16.08 0.36
N ARG A 301 9.32 15.03 0.92
CA ARG A 301 10.77 14.93 1.14
C ARG A 301 11.55 14.78 -0.14
N PHE A 302 11.10 13.91 -1.04
CA PHE A 302 11.71 13.72 -2.34
C PHE A 302 11.89 15.05 -3.07
N ARG A 303 10.89 15.95 -3.03
CA ARG A 303 10.98 17.30 -3.60
C ARG A 303 12.11 18.14 -3.00
N VAL A 304 12.31 18.05 -1.69
CA VAL A 304 13.36 18.81 -0.98
C VAL A 304 14.73 18.22 -1.29
N ASP A 305 14.86 16.90 -1.19
CA ASP A 305 16.14 16.19 -1.34
C ASP A 305 16.65 16.24 -2.80
N ASN A 306 15.76 16.48 -3.77
CA ASN A 306 16.07 16.65 -5.19
C ASN A 306 15.96 18.10 -5.69
N ASP A 307 15.93 19.11 -4.81
CA ASP A 307 15.90 20.54 -5.15
C ASP A 307 14.85 20.93 -6.23
N MET A 308 13.66 20.33 -6.17
CA MET A 308 12.65 20.45 -7.23
C MET A 308 11.84 21.75 -7.15
N LYS A 309 12.15 22.64 -6.20
CA LYS A 309 11.38 23.86 -6.00
C LYS A 309 11.58 24.81 -7.18
N GLY A 310 10.54 24.94 -8.01
CA GLY A 310 10.54 25.82 -9.17
C GLY A 310 11.28 25.25 -10.38
N SER A 311 11.61 23.95 -10.39
CA SER A 311 12.22 23.30 -11.55
C SER A 311 11.24 23.12 -12.72
N GLY A 312 9.94 23.08 -12.44
CA GLY A 312 8.91 22.68 -13.41
C GLY A 312 8.74 21.16 -13.51
N ASP A 313 9.35 20.42 -12.57
CA ASP A 313 9.17 18.97 -12.44
C ASP A 313 8.19 18.63 -11.31
N ASP A 314 7.45 17.55 -11.51
CA ASP A 314 6.71 16.83 -10.48
C ASP A 314 7.53 15.67 -9.93
N VAL A 315 7.10 15.14 -8.78
CA VAL A 315 7.54 13.82 -8.32
C VAL A 315 6.84 12.80 -9.18
N GLY A 316 7.52 12.36 -10.23
CA GLY A 316 7.06 11.30 -11.12
C GLY A 316 7.27 9.94 -10.48
N HIS A 317 6.37 9.01 -10.78
CA HIS A 317 6.51 7.61 -10.38
C HIS A 317 7.01 6.78 -11.57
N LEU A 318 7.88 5.79 -11.34
CA LEU A 318 8.18 4.80 -12.38
C LEU A 318 6.94 3.97 -12.69
N ILE A 319 6.31 3.42 -11.64
CA ILE A 319 5.02 2.75 -11.73
C ILE A 319 4.00 3.54 -10.91
N ALA A 320 2.91 4.02 -11.52
CA ALA A 320 1.88 4.81 -10.85
C ALA A 320 1.38 4.20 -9.54
N TYR A 321 1.02 5.10 -8.61
CA TYR A 321 0.38 4.74 -7.35
C TYR A 321 -0.81 3.80 -7.52
N ARG A 322 -1.61 3.93 -8.59
CA ARG A 322 -2.79 3.10 -8.84
C ARG A 322 -2.51 1.60 -8.97
N PHE A 323 -1.26 1.24 -9.27
CA PHE A 323 -0.83 -0.16 -9.45
C PHE A 323 -0.09 -0.71 -8.23
N VAL A 324 0.54 0.16 -7.43
CA VAL A 324 1.46 -0.25 -6.36
C VAL A 324 1.23 0.43 -5.01
N ASN A 325 0.21 1.28 -4.85
CA ASN A 325 -0.17 1.97 -3.61
C ASN A 325 0.97 2.62 -2.79
N GLY A 326 2.01 3.08 -3.48
CA GLY A 326 3.11 3.88 -2.93
C GLY A 326 4.25 3.06 -2.35
N HIS A 327 5.47 3.41 -2.77
CA HIS A 327 6.72 2.83 -2.28
C HIS A 327 7.75 3.92 -1.99
N GLY A 328 7.36 5.20 -1.91
CA GLY A 328 8.28 6.28 -1.63
C GLY A 328 9.45 6.40 -2.64
N PRO A 329 10.65 6.84 -2.21
CA PRO A 329 11.70 7.30 -3.13
C PRO A 329 12.24 6.27 -4.13
N VAL A 330 12.14 4.97 -3.86
CA VAL A 330 12.62 3.91 -4.79
C VAL A 330 11.84 3.91 -6.10
N ASN A 331 10.59 4.38 -6.07
CA ASN A 331 9.70 4.44 -7.22
C ASN A 331 9.53 5.88 -7.74
N MET A 332 10.42 6.82 -7.38
CA MET A 332 10.26 8.25 -7.68
C MET A 332 11.44 8.86 -8.41
N PHE A 333 11.17 9.77 -9.36
CA PHE A 333 12.20 10.57 -10.03
C PHE A 333 11.67 11.98 -10.37
N PRO A 334 12.54 12.99 -10.55
CA PRO A 334 12.11 14.29 -11.07
C PRO A 334 11.65 14.16 -12.53
N GLN A 335 10.36 14.42 -12.77
CA GLN A 335 9.74 14.26 -14.08
C GLN A 335 9.09 15.57 -14.52
N GLU A 336 9.28 15.99 -15.77
CA GLU A 336 8.68 17.24 -16.26
C GLU A 336 7.15 17.21 -16.11
N SER A 337 6.55 18.26 -15.55
CA SER A 337 5.16 18.23 -15.09
C SER A 337 4.14 17.94 -16.20
N ASN A 338 4.32 18.48 -17.42
CA ASN A 338 3.39 18.20 -18.51
C ASN A 338 3.49 16.74 -19.01
N PHE A 339 4.72 16.24 -19.12
CA PHE A 339 5.02 14.85 -19.44
C PHE A 339 4.39 13.91 -18.39
N ASN A 340 4.66 14.13 -17.10
CA ASN A 340 4.10 13.35 -15.98
C ASN A 340 2.55 13.30 -16.02
N GLN A 341 1.91 14.47 -15.98
CA GLN A 341 0.46 14.56 -15.75
C GLN A 341 -0.40 14.21 -16.97
N ARG A 342 0.17 14.10 -18.17
CA ARG A 342 -0.61 13.88 -19.40
C ARG A 342 -0.11 12.72 -20.24
N VAL A 343 1.16 12.74 -20.58
CA VAL A 343 1.73 11.78 -21.53
C VAL A 343 1.97 10.46 -20.82
N TYR A 344 2.71 10.52 -19.71
CA TYR A 344 3.02 9.35 -18.88
C TYR A 344 1.74 8.79 -18.25
N ALA A 345 0.93 9.64 -17.63
CA ALA A 345 -0.39 9.26 -17.13
C ALA A 345 -1.32 8.68 -18.23
N GLY A 346 -1.16 9.09 -19.49
CA GLY A 346 -1.92 8.56 -20.62
C GLY A 346 -1.52 7.13 -20.98
N MET A 347 -0.23 6.82 -20.91
CA MET A 347 0.31 5.46 -21.06
C MET A 347 -0.11 4.56 -19.89
N GLU A 348 -0.01 5.06 -18.66
CA GLU A 348 -0.49 4.32 -17.48
C GLU A 348 -2.00 4.07 -17.51
N GLN A 349 -2.79 4.98 -18.08
CA GLN A 349 -4.21 4.72 -18.32
C GLN A 349 -4.44 3.60 -19.34
N GLU A 350 -3.59 3.48 -20.37
CA GLU A 350 -3.69 2.36 -21.31
C GLU A 350 -3.41 1.02 -20.61
N TRP A 351 -2.40 0.95 -19.74
CA TRP A 351 -2.14 -0.25 -18.93
C TRP A 351 -3.33 -0.62 -18.05
N SER A 352 -3.95 0.38 -17.39
CA SER A 352 -5.19 0.19 -16.61
C SER A 352 -6.33 -0.34 -17.48
N ASP A 353 -6.50 0.18 -18.69
CA ASP A 353 -7.54 -0.29 -19.61
C ASP A 353 -7.29 -1.75 -20.02
N TRP A 354 -6.04 -2.16 -20.26
CA TRP A 354 -5.68 -3.57 -20.54
C TRP A 354 -5.96 -4.51 -19.37
N LEU A 355 -5.60 -4.12 -18.15
CA LEU A 355 -5.91 -4.88 -16.93
C LEU A 355 -7.42 -5.04 -16.75
N ALA A 356 -8.20 -4.00 -17.07
CA ALA A 356 -9.66 -4.04 -17.01
C ALA A 356 -10.30 -4.97 -18.07
N GLU A 357 -9.57 -5.34 -19.13
CA GLU A 357 -9.95 -6.39 -20.09
C GLU A 357 -9.39 -7.78 -19.69
N GLY A 358 -8.83 -7.92 -18.49
CA GLY A 358 -8.32 -9.17 -17.94
C GLY A 358 -6.95 -9.59 -18.49
N MET A 359 -6.21 -8.67 -19.10
CA MET A 359 -4.85 -8.93 -19.60
C MET A 359 -3.79 -8.69 -18.52
N GLU A 360 -2.62 -9.31 -18.68
CA GLU A 360 -1.42 -9.03 -17.90
C GLU A 360 -0.55 -7.99 -18.63
N VAL A 361 0.06 -7.05 -17.92
CA VAL A 361 0.99 -6.08 -18.51
C VAL A 361 2.37 -6.26 -17.88
N ARG A 362 3.38 -6.53 -18.70
CA ARG A 362 4.79 -6.62 -18.29
C ARG A 362 5.54 -5.41 -18.78
N ILE A 363 6.27 -4.74 -17.89
CA ILE A 363 6.84 -3.42 -18.14
C ILE A 363 8.29 -3.43 -17.70
N GLU A 364 9.18 -2.93 -18.54
CA GLU A 364 10.55 -2.55 -18.21
C GLU A 364 10.70 -1.04 -18.42
N ILE A 365 11.11 -0.32 -17.38
CA ILE A 365 11.40 1.12 -17.46
C ILE A 365 12.85 1.36 -17.11
N ALA A 366 13.58 2.11 -17.93
CA ALA A 366 14.94 2.54 -17.65
C ALA A 366 15.07 4.07 -17.73
N LEU A 367 15.74 4.66 -16.74
CA LEU A 367 16.07 6.08 -16.69
C LEU A 367 17.44 6.34 -17.30
N ALA A 368 17.56 7.35 -18.16
CA ALA A 368 18.81 7.69 -18.84
C ALA A 368 19.10 9.21 -18.85
N PRO A 369 20.37 9.63 -18.81
CA PRO A 369 21.54 8.81 -18.46
C PRO A 369 21.40 8.24 -17.04
N ALA A 370 22.10 7.14 -16.75
CA ALA A 370 22.18 6.61 -15.40
C ALA A 370 22.92 7.59 -14.47
N ASP A 371 22.77 7.39 -13.16
CA ASP A 371 23.54 8.08 -12.12
C ASP A 371 23.39 9.61 -12.11
N VAL A 372 22.27 10.15 -12.59
CA VAL A 372 21.92 11.57 -12.49
C VAL A 372 20.72 11.79 -11.59
N GLN A 373 20.63 12.96 -10.99
CA GLN A 373 19.52 13.33 -10.11
C GLN A 373 18.21 13.51 -10.87
N ARG A 374 18.27 14.12 -12.07
CA ARG A 374 17.14 14.29 -12.98
C ARG A 374 17.51 13.60 -14.30
N PRO A 375 16.86 12.48 -14.66
CA PRO A 375 17.12 11.81 -15.93
C PRO A 375 16.64 12.68 -17.10
N ASP A 376 17.33 12.58 -18.21
CA ASP A 376 16.96 13.22 -19.47
C ASP A 376 15.93 12.40 -20.24
N GLN A 377 15.88 11.09 -20.02
CA GLN A 377 15.01 10.17 -20.74
C GLN A 377 14.35 9.14 -19.83
N VAL A 378 13.13 8.76 -20.20
CA VAL A 378 12.41 7.61 -19.67
C VAL A 378 12.18 6.65 -20.83
N ARG A 379 12.75 5.45 -20.73
CA ARG A 379 12.65 4.41 -21.75
C ARG A 379 11.72 3.32 -21.23
N VAL A 380 10.69 2.99 -21.99
CA VAL A 380 9.63 2.09 -21.57
C VAL A 380 9.48 1.01 -22.62
N ASP A 381 9.66 -0.24 -22.23
CA ASP A 381 9.34 -1.42 -23.03
C ASP A 381 8.22 -2.16 -22.31
N TYR A 382 7.11 -2.48 -22.97
CA TYR A 382 6.06 -3.25 -22.34
C TYR A 382 5.37 -4.19 -23.31
N GLU A 383 4.90 -5.32 -22.79
CA GLU A 383 4.05 -6.26 -23.52
C GLU A 383 2.76 -6.50 -22.75
N VAL A 384 1.66 -6.67 -23.50
CA VAL A 384 0.37 -7.09 -22.97
C VAL A 384 0.18 -8.55 -23.32
N ILE A 385 -0.03 -9.37 -22.31
CA ILE A 385 -0.15 -10.82 -22.41
C ILE A 385 -1.57 -11.24 -22.09
N ASP A 386 -2.14 -12.12 -22.91
CA ASP A 386 -3.35 -12.85 -22.53
C ASP A 386 -2.96 -13.97 -21.54
N PRO A 387 -3.38 -13.89 -20.26
CA PRO A 387 -3.00 -14.89 -19.26
C PRO A 387 -3.57 -16.28 -19.56
N ALA A 388 -4.65 -16.40 -20.35
CA ALA A 388 -5.24 -17.69 -20.68
C ALA A 388 -4.39 -18.48 -21.70
N THR A 389 -3.73 -17.78 -22.62
CA THR A 389 -2.93 -18.40 -23.70
C THR A 389 -1.42 -18.24 -23.51
N GLY A 390 -1.00 -17.25 -22.72
CA GLY A 390 0.39 -16.84 -22.55
C GLY A 390 0.99 -16.12 -23.76
N GLN A 391 0.16 -15.67 -24.72
CA GLN A 391 0.62 -14.98 -25.92
C GLN A 391 0.55 -13.46 -25.76
N ALA A 392 1.49 -12.76 -26.41
CA ALA A 392 1.45 -11.31 -26.50
C ALA A 392 0.31 -10.85 -27.44
N VAL A 393 -0.58 -10.02 -26.90
CA VAL A 393 -1.68 -9.35 -27.60
C VAL A 393 -1.22 -8.01 -28.16
N TYR A 394 -0.31 -7.34 -27.45
CA TYR A 394 0.23 -6.04 -27.86
C TYR A 394 1.67 -5.86 -27.39
N ASP A 395 2.51 -5.30 -28.25
CA ASP A 395 3.90 -4.95 -28.01
C ASP A 395 4.24 -3.72 -28.89
N PRO A 396 4.22 -2.49 -28.33
CA PRO A 396 4.61 -1.28 -29.03
C PRO A 396 6.10 -1.18 -29.33
N GLN A 397 6.90 -2.13 -28.84
CA GLN A 397 8.36 -2.05 -28.73
C GLN A 397 8.79 -0.88 -27.82
N LEU A 398 10.10 -0.71 -27.68
CA LEU A 398 10.71 0.36 -26.89
C LEU A 398 10.20 1.76 -27.27
N ILE A 399 9.56 2.42 -26.32
CA ILE A 399 9.18 3.83 -26.35
C ILE A 399 10.22 4.65 -25.60
N VAL A 400 10.66 5.78 -26.17
CA VAL A 400 11.63 6.68 -25.54
C VAL A 400 11.03 8.07 -25.40
N PHE A 401 10.96 8.55 -24.16
CA PHE A 401 10.55 9.90 -23.80
C PHE A 401 11.75 10.73 -23.38
N ASP A 402 11.81 12.00 -23.79
CA ASP A 402 12.89 12.95 -23.50
C ASP A 402 12.69 13.75 -22.19
N ASN A 403 11.85 13.27 -21.26
CA ASN A 403 11.53 13.92 -19.96
C ASN A 403 11.42 15.46 -20.03
N GLN A 404 10.73 15.94 -21.07
CA GLN A 404 10.58 17.34 -21.46
C GLN A 404 9.12 17.65 -21.84
N ALA A 405 8.78 18.93 -21.85
CA ALA A 405 7.47 19.39 -22.29
C ALA A 405 7.27 19.18 -23.81
N GLY A 406 6.01 19.00 -24.21
CA GLY A 406 5.62 18.92 -25.64
C GLY A 406 5.67 17.52 -26.24
N GLN A 407 5.94 16.50 -25.42
CA GLN A 407 5.84 15.09 -25.80
C GLN A 407 4.37 14.68 -26.02
N VAL A 408 4.18 13.59 -26.76
CA VAL A 408 2.86 13.01 -27.05
C VAL A 408 2.93 11.50 -26.92
N PHE A 409 1.81 10.89 -26.54
CA PHE A 409 1.61 9.46 -26.51
C PHE A 409 0.22 9.15 -27.07
N ASP A 410 0.17 8.39 -28.15
CA ASP A 410 -1.08 8.01 -28.81
C ASP A 410 -1.55 6.66 -28.26
N ARG A 411 -2.35 6.73 -27.20
CA ARG A 411 -2.88 5.54 -26.54
C ARG A 411 -3.85 4.75 -27.43
N ILE A 412 -3.88 3.44 -27.24
CA ILE A 412 -4.93 2.55 -27.73
C ILE A 412 -6.24 2.92 -27.05
N ALA A 413 -7.30 3.10 -27.84
CA ALA A 413 -8.63 3.31 -27.29
C ALA A 413 -9.20 1.96 -26.84
N ARG A 414 -9.78 1.92 -25.64
CA ARG A 414 -10.38 0.71 -25.05
C ARG A 414 -11.28 -0.09 -26.00
N LYS A 415 -12.10 0.60 -26.81
CA LYS A 415 -12.99 -0.03 -27.81
C LYS A 415 -12.27 -0.87 -28.88
N ASP A 416 -10.96 -0.65 -29.07
CA ASP A 416 -10.14 -1.33 -30.07
C ASP A 416 -9.38 -2.52 -29.45
N MET A 417 -9.38 -2.68 -28.12
CA MET A 417 -8.68 -3.75 -27.40
C MET A 417 -9.33 -5.12 -27.63
N ASP A 418 -10.65 -5.21 -27.63
CA ASP A 418 -11.40 -6.46 -27.88
C ASP A 418 -10.99 -7.12 -29.21
N ASP A 419 -10.85 -6.31 -30.27
CA ASP A 419 -10.46 -6.79 -31.59
C ASP A 419 -9.01 -7.32 -31.60
N MET A 420 -8.12 -6.69 -30.81
CA MET A 420 -6.73 -7.12 -30.67
C MET A 420 -6.64 -8.46 -29.91
N ILE A 421 -7.36 -8.59 -28.80
CA ILE A 421 -7.43 -9.82 -28.00
C ILE A 421 -7.96 -10.98 -28.85
N GLY A 422 -9.07 -10.76 -29.57
CA GLY A 422 -9.68 -11.78 -30.41
C GLY A 422 -8.82 -12.21 -31.60
N THR A 423 -7.86 -11.39 -32.05
CA THR A 423 -6.95 -11.73 -33.15
C THR A 423 -5.73 -12.53 -32.66
N ALA A 424 -5.35 -12.39 -31.40
CA ALA A 424 -4.21 -13.09 -30.79
C ALA A 424 -4.57 -14.49 -30.26
N SER A 425 -5.87 -14.76 -30.03
CA SER A 425 -6.42 -16.02 -29.48
C SER A 425 -6.37 -17.24 -30.42
#